data_AF-A0A1V3XQZ2-F1
#
_entry.id   AF-A0A1V3XQZ2-F1
#
_cell.length_a   1.000
_cell.length_b   1.000
_cell.length_c   1.000
_cell.angle_alpha   90.00
_cell.angle_beta   90.00
_cell.angle_gamma   90.00
#
_symmetry.space_group_name_H-M   'P 1'
#
loop_
_entity.id
_entity.type
_entity.pdbx_description
1 polymer ?
#
loop_
_entity_poly.entity_id
_entity_poly.type
_entity_poly.pdbx_seq_one_letter_code
_entity_poly.pdbx_strand_id
1 'polypeptide(L)'
;MVTRITLASVFAGVLVAVAVLPGCTPRPEGPGPAAEKFFAALAIGDTATAAQLTDNPNEAREALNAAWAGLQATHLDTQLLSSKYAEDMGTVAYRFTWHLPKNRTWSYDGQLKMARDEGQWQVRWATTGLHPKLGEHQTFSLRSDPPRRASVNELGGTDVLAPGFLYHYSLDATTAGADLIGTAHAVVDALHPFNDALNDPQLLAEQASSSTHPLDLGVTLRADDSNRVFGAIGQLPGVVVTPQADLLPTDDHFAPVVMTEVKKAVIDQLDGQAGWRVVSVNQNGVDVAVLHEVEPSPAPSITITLDRTVQDAAQRAVDARGGKAMIVVLKPSTGEILAIAQNAGANADGPIATTGLYPPGSTFKMVTAGAAVERDMATRTPCWAARPPRHRTPHHPQLRRF
;
A
#
# COMPACT_ATOMS: atom_id res chain seq x y z
N MET A 1 49.43 18.13 -69.26
CA MET A 1 48.71 17.53 -70.41
C MET A 1 49.43 16.24 -70.78
N VAL A 2 48.75 15.09 -70.63
CA VAL A 2 48.72 13.86 -71.49
C VAL A 2 50.04 13.45 -72.18
N THR A 3 50.58 12.23 -72.24
CA THR A 3 50.32 10.83 -71.78
C THR A 3 51.46 9.98 -72.40
N ARG A 4 51.86 8.83 -71.80
CA ARG A 4 52.21 7.52 -72.45
C ARG A 4 53.02 6.65 -71.47
N ILE A 5 52.46 5.55 -70.94
CA ILE A 5 52.38 4.15 -71.44
C ILE A 5 53.72 3.41 -71.42
N THR A 6 53.78 2.31 -70.66
CA THR A 6 54.70 1.18 -70.91
C THR A 6 54.03 -0.14 -70.56
N LEU A 7 54.17 -1.12 -71.47
CA LEU A 7 53.55 -2.44 -71.50
C LEU A 7 54.32 -3.50 -70.73
N ALA A 8 53.59 -4.55 -70.36
CA ALA A 8 54.01 -5.77 -69.67
C ALA A 8 54.56 -6.88 -70.59
N SER A 9 55.27 -7.83 -70.00
CA SER A 9 55.52 -9.19 -70.53
C SER A 9 55.76 -10.14 -69.35
N VAL A 10 54.96 -11.20 -69.20
CA VAL A 10 55.16 -12.24 -68.17
C VAL A 10 54.96 -13.62 -68.80
N PHE A 11 55.99 -14.47 -68.62
CA PHE A 11 56.10 -15.86 -69.04
C PHE A 11 55.25 -16.80 -68.17
N ALA A 12 54.63 -17.80 -68.78
CA ALA A 12 53.88 -18.87 -68.12
C ALA A 12 54.79 -20.03 -67.69
N GLY A 13 54.70 -20.44 -66.42
CA GLY A 13 55.32 -21.66 -65.87
C GLY A 13 54.31 -22.42 -65.02
N VAL A 14 54.01 -23.65 -65.41
CA VAL A 14 53.06 -24.56 -64.75
C VAL A 14 53.72 -25.16 -63.50
N LEU A 15 53.08 -24.99 -62.34
CA LEU A 15 53.47 -25.58 -61.05
C LEU A 15 52.30 -26.43 -60.53
N VAL A 16 52.56 -27.72 -60.33
CA VAL A 16 51.61 -28.71 -59.79
C VAL A 16 51.37 -28.41 -58.31
N ALA A 17 50.13 -28.08 -57.95
CA ALA A 17 49.70 -27.83 -56.58
C ALA A 17 49.33 -29.16 -55.88
N VAL A 18 50.10 -29.54 -54.87
CA VAL A 18 49.71 -30.58 -53.90
C VAL A 18 48.79 -29.92 -52.88
N ALA A 19 47.50 -30.22 -52.96
CA ALA A 19 46.51 -29.76 -52.00
C ALA A 19 46.61 -30.58 -50.70
N VAL A 20 47.20 -30.01 -49.66
CA VAL A 20 47.10 -30.52 -48.29
C VAL A 20 45.86 -29.89 -47.67
N LEU A 21 44.76 -30.66 -47.56
CA LEU A 21 43.59 -30.23 -46.80
C LEU A 21 43.90 -30.35 -45.31
N PRO A 22 43.83 -29.26 -44.50
CA PRO A 22 43.82 -29.38 -43.06
C PRO A 22 42.51 -30.05 -42.65
N GLY A 23 42.59 -31.31 -42.25
CA GLY A 23 41.49 -32.01 -41.58
C GLY A 23 41.26 -31.39 -40.21
N CYS A 24 40.48 -30.31 -40.16
CA CYS A 24 39.88 -29.83 -38.91
C CYS A 24 38.77 -30.81 -38.53
N THR A 25 39.09 -31.85 -37.76
CA THR A 25 38.07 -32.58 -36.98
C THR A 25 37.36 -31.56 -36.09
N PRO A 26 36.04 -31.32 -36.24
CA PRO A 26 35.30 -30.40 -35.39
C PRO A 26 35.48 -30.84 -33.94
N ARG A 27 35.91 -29.92 -33.07
CA ARG A 27 35.94 -30.16 -31.63
C ARG A 27 34.52 -30.57 -31.21
N PRO A 28 34.35 -31.64 -30.41
CA PRO A 28 33.01 -32.06 -29.99
C PRO A 28 32.28 -30.88 -29.37
N GLU A 29 31.04 -30.63 -29.80
CA GLU A 29 30.25 -29.56 -29.19
C GLU A 29 30.10 -29.87 -27.69
N GLY A 30 30.49 -28.90 -26.86
CA GLY A 30 30.33 -28.97 -25.41
C GLY A 30 28.85 -28.75 -25.01
N PRO A 31 28.53 -28.78 -23.70
CA PRO A 31 27.16 -28.61 -23.24
C PRO A 31 26.62 -27.18 -23.36
N GLY A 32 27.48 -26.19 -23.67
CA GLY A 32 27.11 -24.77 -23.75
C GLY A 32 25.94 -24.47 -24.69
N PRO A 33 26.01 -24.83 -25.99
CA PRO A 33 24.93 -24.58 -26.94
C PRO A 33 23.59 -25.24 -26.56
N ALA A 34 23.61 -26.41 -25.93
CA ALA A 34 22.38 -27.06 -25.44
C ALA A 34 21.77 -26.31 -24.24
N ALA A 35 22.61 -25.85 -23.31
CA ALA A 35 22.16 -25.02 -22.20
C ALA A 35 21.62 -23.66 -22.68
N GLU A 36 22.22 -23.05 -23.69
CA GLU A 36 21.71 -21.80 -24.29
C GLU A 36 20.31 -21.98 -24.90
N LYS A 37 20.04 -23.11 -25.57
CA LYS A 37 18.69 -23.44 -26.06
C LYS A 37 17.68 -23.57 -24.91
N PHE A 38 18.07 -24.24 -23.82
CA PHE A 38 17.26 -24.35 -22.62
C PHE A 38 16.97 -22.98 -22.00
N PHE A 39 18.00 -22.15 -21.86
CA PHE A 39 17.89 -20.79 -21.33
C PHE A 39 17.03 -19.89 -22.21
N ALA A 40 17.13 -19.99 -23.53
CA ALA A 40 16.33 -19.20 -24.47
C ALA A 40 14.83 -19.54 -24.38
N ALA A 41 14.49 -20.82 -24.27
CA ALA A 41 13.10 -21.24 -24.06
C ALA A 41 12.59 -20.78 -22.68
N LEU A 42 13.41 -20.95 -21.65
CA LEU A 42 13.05 -20.53 -20.30
C LEU A 42 12.88 -19.02 -20.17
N ALA A 43 13.72 -18.21 -20.82
CA ALA A 43 13.73 -16.74 -20.75
C ALA A 43 12.37 -16.10 -21.13
N ILE A 44 11.66 -16.73 -22.06
CA ILE A 44 10.35 -16.28 -22.54
C ILE A 44 9.16 -17.01 -21.87
N GLY A 45 9.43 -17.85 -20.88
CA GLY A 45 8.40 -18.65 -20.19
C GLY A 45 7.87 -19.83 -21.00
N ASP A 46 8.56 -20.27 -22.06
CA ASP A 46 8.22 -21.49 -22.79
C ASP A 46 8.76 -22.73 -22.04
N THR A 47 8.06 -23.05 -20.96
CA THR A 47 8.39 -24.18 -20.08
C THR A 47 8.24 -25.53 -20.78
N ALA A 48 7.41 -25.61 -21.83
CA ALA A 48 7.19 -26.84 -22.58
C ALA A 48 8.43 -27.18 -23.43
N THR A 49 8.93 -26.21 -24.20
CA THR A 49 10.15 -26.40 -24.99
C THR A 49 11.38 -26.60 -24.09
N ALA A 50 11.50 -25.81 -23.01
CA ALA A 50 12.60 -25.96 -22.07
C ALA A 50 12.63 -27.36 -21.45
N ALA A 51 11.48 -27.91 -21.06
CA ALA A 51 11.38 -29.23 -20.46
C ALA A 51 11.80 -30.37 -21.41
N GLN A 52 11.56 -30.24 -22.71
CA GLN A 52 11.98 -31.26 -23.70
C GLN A 52 13.50 -31.33 -23.87
N LEU A 53 14.25 -30.35 -23.38
CA LEU A 53 15.72 -30.33 -23.40
C LEU A 53 16.33 -30.95 -22.12
N THR A 54 15.52 -31.66 -21.33
CA THR A 54 15.90 -32.29 -20.07
C THR A 54 15.73 -33.81 -20.15
N ASP A 55 16.43 -34.56 -19.29
CA ASP A 55 16.29 -36.01 -19.16
C ASP A 55 14.95 -36.46 -18.51
N ASN A 56 14.22 -35.53 -17.86
CA ASN A 56 12.88 -35.77 -17.32
C ASN A 56 11.89 -34.64 -17.68
N PRO A 57 11.33 -34.63 -18.90
CA PRO A 57 10.49 -33.53 -19.38
C PRO A 57 9.19 -33.30 -18.60
N ASN A 58 8.61 -34.35 -18.00
CA ASN A 58 7.33 -34.19 -17.28
C ASN A 58 7.54 -33.44 -15.96
N GLU A 59 8.50 -33.88 -15.16
CA GLU A 59 8.84 -33.23 -13.90
C GLU A 59 9.41 -31.83 -14.12
N ALA A 60 10.26 -31.66 -15.14
CA ALA A 60 10.79 -30.36 -15.51
C ALA A 60 9.68 -29.36 -15.84
N ARG A 61 8.74 -29.74 -16.69
CA ARG A 61 7.66 -28.84 -17.09
C ARG A 61 6.79 -28.40 -15.91
N GLU A 62 6.46 -29.33 -15.01
CA GLU A 62 5.67 -29.03 -13.81
C GLU A 62 6.38 -28.03 -12.90
N ALA A 63 7.65 -28.28 -12.58
CA ALA A 63 8.45 -27.42 -11.72
C ALA A 63 8.72 -26.05 -12.35
N LEU A 64 8.98 -25.99 -13.66
CA LEU A 64 9.15 -24.74 -14.40
C LEU A 64 7.86 -23.90 -14.38
N ASN A 65 6.70 -24.53 -14.61
CA ASN A 65 5.40 -23.84 -14.52
C ASN A 65 5.14 -23.32 -13.11
N ALA A 66 5.41 -24.14 -12.09
CA ALA A 66 5.25 -23.75 -10.70
C ALA A 66 6.16 -22.59 -10.32
N ALA A 67 7.39 -22.55 -10.85
CA ALA A 67 8.34 -21.46 -10.61
C ALA A 67 7.84 -20.13 -11.21
N TRP A 68 7.41 -20.16 -12.48
CA TRP A 68 6.86 -18.96 -13.16
C TRP A 68 5.59 -18.45 -12.47
N ALA A 69 4.65 -19.35 -12.14
CA ALA A 69 3.42 -18.99 -11.46
C ALA A 69 3.66 -18.47 -10.04
N GLY A 70 4.53 -19.14 -9.27
CA GLY A 70 4.84 -18.77 -7.89
C GLY A 70 5.55 -17.42 -7.77
N LEU A 71 6.41 -17.09 -8.74
CA LEU A 71 7.06 -15.78 -8.84
C LEU A 71 6.17 -14.70 -9.48
N GLN A 72 5.13 -15.09 -10.21
CA GLN A 72 4.37 -14.21 -11.09
C GLN A 72 5.30 -13.44 -12.04
N ALA A 73 6.36 -14.12 -12.51
CA ALA A 73 7.40 -13.50 -13.28
C ALA A 73 6.88 -13.01 -14.63
N THR A 74 7.37 -11.86 -15.08
CA THR A 74 7.04 -11.29 -16.39
C THR A 74 8.08 -11.65 -17.43
N HIS A 75 9.35 -11.75 -17.02
CA HIS A 75 10.48 -12.09 -17.88
C HIS A 75 11.61 -12.70 -17.05
N LEU A 76 12.51 -13.42 -17.72
CA LEU A 76 13.74 -13.94 -17.14
C LEU A 76 14.91 -13.63 -18.07
N ASP A 77 15.87 -12.83 -17.61
CA ASP A 77 17.16 -12.73 -18.30
C ASP A 77 18.06 -13.89 -17.88
N THR A 78 18.73 -14.47 -18.86
CA THR A 78 19.64 -15.59 -18.66
C THR A 78 21.03 -15.24 -19.19
N GLN A 79 22.06 -15.65 -18.45
CA GLN A 79 23.45 -15.46 -18.87
C GLN A 79 24.24 -16.74 -18.60
N LEU A 80 24.88 -17.28 -19.63
CA LEU A 80 25.86 -18.36 -19.49
C LEU A 80 27.19 -17.78 -19.02
N LEU A 81 27.64 -18.20 -17.83
CA LEU A 81 28.88 -17.70 -17.21
C LEU A 81 30.08 -18.56 -17.60
N SER A 82 29.94 -19.88 -17.54
CA SER A 82 30.98 -20.81 -17.97
C SER A 82 30.39 -22.18 -18.31
N SER A 83 31.10 -22.93 -19.14
CA SER A 83 30.74 -24.29 -19.52
C SER A 83 31.97 -25.18 -19.39
N LYS A 84 31.85 -26.26 -18.61
CA LYS A 84 32.88 -27.27 -18.39
C LYS A 84 32.29 -28.65 -18.59
N TYR A 85 33.06 -29.56 -19.14
CA TYR A 85 32.62 -30.95 -19.31
C TYR A 85 33.80 -31.91 -19.28
N ALA A 86 33.52 -33.14 -18.87
CA ALA A 86 34.41 -34.28 -18.92
C ALA A 86 33.59 -35.47 -19.41
N GLU A 87 34.03 -36.08 -20.52
CA GLU A 87 33.33 -37.19 -21.17
C GLU A 87 31.85 -36.82 -21.44
N ASP A 88 30.92 -37.54 -20.82
CA ASP A 88 29.48 -37.41 -21.01
C ASP A 88 28.80 -36.58 -19.90
N MET A 89 29.56 -35.96 -19.00
CA MET A 89 29.03 -35.08 -17.95
C MET A 89 29.51 -33.64 -18.11
N GLY A 90 28.58 -32.71 -17.93
CA GLY A 90 28.83 -31.28 -18.06
C GLY A 90 28.30 -30.50 -16.86
N THR A 91 28.88 -29.33 -16.64
CA THR A 91 28.37 -28.32 -15.71
C THR A 91 28.43 -26.96 -16.39
N VAL A 92 27.28 -26.30 -16.46
CA VAL A 92 27.14 -24.95 -17.00
C VAL A 92 26.78 -24.02 -15.84
N ALA A 93 27.64 -23.04 -15.56
CA ALA A 93 27.34 -21.99 -14.60
C ALA A 93 26.48 -20.93 -15.29
N TYR A 94 25.43 -20.47 -14.62
CA TYR A 94 24.52 -19.46 -15.14
C TYR A 94 24.30 -18.33 -14.14
N ARG A 95 23.83 -17.20 -14.65
CA ARG A 95 23.16 -16.15 -13.87
C ARG A 95 21.76 -15.96 -14.40
N PHE A 96 20.80 -16.02 -13.49
CA PHE A 96 19.38 -15.78 -13.78
C PHE A 96 18.96 -14.48 -13.11
N THR A 97 18.24 -13.64 -13.85
CA THR A 97 17.63 -12.40 -13.34
C THR A 97 16.15 -12.41 -13.65
N TRP A 98 15.35 -12.69 -12.63
CA TRP A 98 13.89 -12.69 -12.73
C TRP A 98 13.36 -11.27 -12.65
N HIS A 99 12.48 -10.92 -13.58
CA HIS A 99 11.68 -9.70 -13.55
C HIS A 99 10.31 -10.03 -12.97
N LEU A 100 9.98 -9.36 -11.88
CA LEU A 100 8.81 -9.63 -11.06
C LEU A 100 7.86 -8.42 -11.10
N PRO A 101 6.59 -8.57 -10.67
CA PRO A 101 5.63 -7.47 -10.63
C PRO A 101 6.15 -6.28 -9.82
N LYS A 102 5.66 -5.07 -10.13
CA LYS A 102 6.10 -3.80 -9.51
C LYS A 102 7.57 -3.46 -9.78
N ASN A 103 8.08 -3.78 -10.98
CA ASN A 103 9.47 -3.49 -11.42
C ASN A 103 10.54 -4.04 -10.47
N ARG A 104 10.29 -5.21 -9.87
CA ARG A 104 11.21 -5.88 -8.95
C ARG A 104 12.13 -6.82 -9.73
N THR A 105 13.39 -6.92 -9.32
CA THR A 105 14.36 -7.82 -9.96
C THR A 105 15.03 -8.70 -8.91
N TRP A 106 15.22 -9.97 -9.24
CA TRP A 106 15.91 -10.94 -8.40
C TRP A 106 16.97 -11.69 -9.19
N SER A 107 18.23 -11.49 -8.85
CA SER A 107 19.38 -12.10 -9.54
C SER A 107 20.12 -13.08 -8.64
N TYR A 108 20.53 -14.21 -9.21
CA TYR A 108 21.38 -15.19 -8.53
C TYR A 108 22.18 -16.01 -9.54
N ASP A 109 23.26 -16.62 -9.03
CA ASP A 109 24.11 -17.54 -9.77
C ASP A 109 23.80 -18.98 -9.38
N GLY A 110 23.93 -19.88 -10.35
CA GLY A 110 23.70 -21.30 -10.14
C GLY A 110 24.49 -22.17 -11.10
N GLN A 111 24.24 -23.48 -11.00
CA GLN A 111 24.91 -24.47 -11.84
C GLN A 111 23.89 -25.46 -12.38
N LEU A 112 23.92 -25.65 -13.69
CA LEU A 112 23.11 -26.63 -14.40
C LEU A 112 23.97 -27.85 -14.70
N LYS A 113 23.54 -29.01 -14.22
CA LYS A 113 24.17 -30.28 -14.55
C LYS A 113 23.66 -30.76 -15.91
N MET A 114 24.57 -31.23 -16.73
CA MET A 114 24.30 -31.67 -18.11
C MET A 114 24.79 -33.10 -18.28
N ALA A 115 24.07 -33.89 -19.06
CA ALA A 115 24.47 -35.24 -19.45
C ALA A 115 24.40 -35.37 -20.98
N ARG A 116 25.31 -36.15 -21.55
CA ARG A 116 25.30 -36.48 -22.97
C ARG A 116 24.66 -37.86 -23.14
N ASP A 117 23.59 -37.94 -23.93
CA ASP A 117 22.90 -39.18 -24.27
C ASP A 117 22.75 -39.28 -25.79
N GLU A 118 23.10 -40.42 -26.37
CA GLU A 118 23.14 -40.65 -27.83
C GLU A 118 23.82 -39.51 -28.65
N GLY A 119 24.84 -38.88 -28.06
CA GLY A 119 25.58 -37.76 -28.68
C GLY A 119 24.92 -36.39 -28.53
N GLN A 120 23.74 -36.28 -27.91
CA GLN A 120 23.04 -35.04 -27.61
C GLN A 120 23.22 -34.63 -26.15
N TRP A 121 23.51 -33.36 -25.91
CA TRP A 121 23.54 -32.83 -24.54
C TRP A 121 22.12 -32.46 -24.09
N GLN A 122 21.76 -32.94 -22.92
CA GLN A 122 20.52 -32.59 -22.23
C GLN A 122 20.81 -32.14 -20.80
N VAL A 123 19.87 -31.37 -20.25
CA VAL A 123 19.90 -30.98 -18.84
C VAL A 123 19.57 -32.21 -18.00
N ARG A 124 20.43 -32.52 -17.03
CA ARG A 124 20.10 -33.50 -15.99
C ARG A 124 19.20 -32.83 -14.97
N TRP A 125 17.90 -33.10 -15.05
CA TRP A 125 16.88 -32.38 -14.31
C TRP A 125 17.02 -32.58 -12.81
N ALA A 126 16.99 -31.47 -12.09
CA ALA A 126 16.79 -31.37 -10.66
C ALA A 126 16.33 -29.95 -10.35
N THR A 127 15.53 -29.75 -9.31
CA THR A 127 15.11 -28.41 -8.85
C THR A 127 16.29 -27.51 -8.49
N THR A 128 17.41 -28.10 -8.04
CA THR A 128 18.68 -27.38 -7.82
C THR A 128 19.26 -26.75 -9.09
N GLY A 129 18.87 -27.25 -10.27
CA GLY A 129 19.17 -26.64 -11.56
C GLY A 129 18.45 -25.31 -11.77
N LEU A 130 17.28 -25.09 -11.14
CA LEU A 130 16.60 -23.79 -11.14
C LEU A 130 17.20 -22.82 -10.12
N HIS A 131 17.46 -23.26 -8.89
CA HIS A 131 18.12 -22.44 -7.88
C HIS A 131 18.84 -23.34 -6.85
N PRO A 132 20.08 -23.01 -6.44
CA PRO A 132 20.93 -23.91 -5.66
C PRO A 132 20.40 -24.27 -4.27
N LYS A 133 19.50 -23.45 -3.71
CA LYS A 133 18.85 -23.70 -2.41
C LYS A 133 17.49 -24.41 -2.49
N LEU A 134 17.02 -24.79 -3.69
CA LEU A 134 15.78 -25.57 -3.80
C LEU A 134 16.05 -27.04 -3.51
N GLY A 135 15.24 -27.62 -2.63
CA GLY A 135 15.16 -29.08 -2.44
C GLY A 135 14.24 -29.74 -3.46
N GLU A 136 14.13 -31.06 -3.39
CA GLU A 136 13.16 -31.83 -4.18
C GLU A 136 11.73 -31.36 -3.88
N HIS A 137 10.89 -31.28 -4.91
CA HIS A 137 9.49 -30.84 -4.84
C HIS A 137 9.28 -29.45 -4.20
N GLN A 138 10.31 -28.60 -4.21
CA GLN A 138 10.19 -27.20 -3.81
C GLN A 138 10.07 -26.29 -5.02
N THR A 139 9.30 -25.23 -4.86
CA THR A 139 9.15 -24.16 -5.86
C THR A 139 9.33 -22.79 -5.21
N PHE A 140 9.33 -21.74 -6.01
CA PHE A 140 9.36 -20.37 -5.52
C PHE A 140 7.97 -19.87 -5.14
N SER A 141 7.92 -18.93 -4.20
CA SER A 141 6.75 -18.09 -3.99
C SER A 141 7.18 -16.65 -3.72
N LEU A 142 6.57 -15.71 -4.43
CA LEU A 142 6.72 -14.28 -4.18
C LEU A 142 5.75 -13.86 -3.06
N ARG A 143 6.30 -13.32 -1.97
CA ARG A 143 5.52 -12.72 -0.88
C ARG A 143 5.69 -11.21 -0.89
N SER A 144 4.60 -10.49 -0.65
CA SER A 144 4.66 -9.05 -0.35
C SER A 144 4.68 -8.89 1.16
N ASP A 145 5.52 -7.98 1.64
CA ASP A 145 5.57 -7.61 3.06
C ASP A 145 5.20 -6.13 3.19
N PRO A 146 3.96 -5.80 3.58
CA PRO A 146 3.54 -4.41 3.72
C PRO A 146 4.26 -3.76 4.93
N PRO A 147 4.71 -2.50 4.83
CA PRO A 147 5.30 -1.81 5.96
C PRO A 147 4.21 -1.55 7.00
N ARG A 148 4.63 -1.39 8.26
CA ARG A 148 3.75 -0.75 9.24
C ARG A 148 3.46 0.67 8.77
N ARG A 149 2.17 1.03 8.71
CA ARG A 149 1.76 2.41 8.45
C ARG A 149 2.33 3.33 9.52
N ALA A 150 2.61 4.56 9.14
CA ALA A 150 3.08 5.56 10.09
C ALA A 150 1.91 6.18 10.89
N SER A 151 2.20 6.64 12.11
CA SER A 151 1.26 7.40 12.93
C SER A 151 1.14 8.85 12.48
N VAL A 152 0.10 9.53 12.94
CA VAL A 152 -0.03 10.99 12.90
C VAL A 152 0.15 11.51 14.32
N ASN A 153 1.00 12.52 14.47
CA ASN A 153 1.32 13.17 15.74
C ASN A 153 0.74 14.58 15.80
N GLU A 154 0.29 15.03 16.97
CA GLU A 154 0.03 16.45 17.21
C GLU A 154 1.31 17.24 17.50
N LEU A 155 1.21 18.57 17.64
CA LEU A 155 2.34 19.49 17.78
C LEU A 155 3.26 19.15 18.97
N GLY A 156 2.69 18.65 20.07
CA GLY A 156 3.40 18.16 21.25
C GLY A 156 4.03 16.77 21.11
N GLY A 157 3.83 16.10 19.97
CA GLY A 157 4.43 14.82 19.61
C GLY A 157 3.61 13.59 19.99
N THR A 158 2.46 13.73 20.65
CA THR A 158 1.61 12.57 20.97
C THR A 158 0.91 12.04 19.73
N ASP A 159 0.80 10.71 19.59
CA ASP A 159 0.04 10.10 18.49
C ASP A 159 -1.44 10.45 18.63
N VAL A 160 -2.06 10.86 17.53
CA VAL A 160 -3.49 11.16 17.42
C VAL A 160 -4.21 10.20 16.49
N LEU A 161 -3.50 9.67 15.49
CA LEU A 161 -3.95 8.54 14.67
C LEU A 161 -2.85 7.49 14.66
N ALA A 162 -3.22 6.25 15.00
CA ALA A 162 -2.30 5.13 15.01
C ALA A 162 -2.82 4.00 14.10
N PRO A 163 -1.94 3.21 13.47
CA PRO A 163 -2.32 2.01 12.75
C PRO A 163 -3.02 1.01 13.67
N GLY A 164 -4.17 0.50 13.23
CA GLY A 164 -4.95 -0.50 13.95
C GLY A 164 -5.80 -1.33 13.00
N PHE A 165 -6.64 -2.18 13.58
CA PHE A 165 -7.60 -2.99 12.85
C PHE A 165 -9.02 -2.68 13.32
N LEU A 166 -9.91 -2.58 12.35
CA LEU A 166 -11.33 -2.73 12.54
C LEU A 166 -11.75 -4.14 12.16
N TYR A 167 -12.75 -4.69 12.83
CA TYR A 167 -13.23 -6.05 12.64
C TYR A 167 -14.61 -5.99 12.01
N HIS A 168 -14.68 -6.37 10.74
CA HIS A 168 -15.91 -6.38 9.95
C HIS A 168 -16.58 -7.75 10.05
N TYR A 169 -17.88 -7.74 10.33
CA TYR A 169 -18.67 -8.96 10.54
C TYR A 169 -19.57 -9.25 9.33
N SER A 170 -19.48 -10.47 8.81
CA SER A 170 -20.38 -11.00 7.79
C SER A 170 -20.90 -12.40 8.15
N LEU A 171 -22.00 -12.80 7.54
CA LEU A 171 -22.65 -14.09 7.75
C LEU A 171 -22.69 -14.89 6.44
N ASP A 172 -21.96 -16.00 6.41
CA ASP A 172 -21.93 -16.97 5.32
C ASP A 172 -22.90 -18.13 5.59
N ALA A 173 -24.02 -18.13 4.87
CA ALA A 173 -25.04 -19.17 4.97
C ALA A 173 -24.56 -20.55 4.49
N THR A 174 -23.60 -20.61 3.56
CA THR A 174 -23.08 -21.89 3.05
C THR A 174 -22.25 -22.60 4.11
N THR A 175 -21.45 -21.84 4.85
CA THR A 175 -20.66 -22.34 5.97
C THR A 175 -21.53 -22.59 7.21
N ALA A 176 -22.56 -21.77 7.46
CA ALA A 176 -23.48 -21.98 8.56
C ALA A 176 -24.35 -23.25 8.39
N GLY A 177 -24.77 -23.54 7.16
CA GLY A 177 -25.56 -24.73 6.84
C GLY A 177 -26.82 -24.86 7.69
N ALA A 178 -26.96 -26.00 8.38
CA ALA A 178 -28.13 -26.29 9.22
C ALA A 178 -28.22 -25.40 10.47
N ASP A 179 -27.09 -24.82 10.91
CA ASP A 179 -27.01 -23.99 12.12
C ASP A 179 -27.39 -22.52 11.85
N LEU A 180 -27.67 -22.15 10.59
CA LEU A 180 -27.88 -20.76 10.17
C LEU A 180 -28.88 -19.99 11.04
N ILE A 181 -30.02 -20.58 11.38
CA ILE A 181 -31.03 -19.93 12.23
C ILE A 181 -30.47 -19.67 13.64
N GLY A 182 -29.80 -20.67 14.23
CA GLY A 182 -29.16 -20.52 15.55
C GLY A 182 -28.07 -19.47 15.55
N THR A 183 -27.22 -19.46 14.50
CA THR A 183 -26.21 -18.43 14.29
C THR A 183 -26.83 -17.05 14.14
N ALA A 184 -27.91 -16.91 13.34
CA ALA A 184 -28.58 -15.63 13.13
C ALA A 184 -29.16 -15.05 14.43
N HIS A 185 -29.75 -15.90 15.29
CA HIS A 185 -30.19 -15.49 16.63
C HIS A 185 -29.05 -14.93 17.47
N ALA A 186 -27.95 -15.68 17.59
CA ALA A 186 -26.80 -15.25 18.36
C ALA A 186 -26.15 -13.97 17.81
N VAL A 187 -26.09 -13.84 16.48
CA VAL A 187 -25.58 -12.64 15.78
C VAL A 187 -26.44 -11.42 16.10
N VAL A 188 -27.77 -11.52 15.99
CA VAL A 188 -28.68 -10.42 16.33
C VAL A 188 -28.52 -10.04 17.81
N ASP A 189 -28.54 -11.01 18.72
CA ASP A 189 -28.42 -10.75 20.16
C ASP A 189 -27.09 -10.05 20.51
N ALA A 190 -25.99 -10.43 19.86
CA ALA A 190 -24.67 -9.87 20.14
C ALA A 190 -24.41 -8.54 19.43
N LEU A 191 -24.93 -8.33 18.23
CA LEU A 191 -24.59 -7.18 17.38
C LEU A 191 -25.66 -6.08 17.32
N HIS A 192 -26.89 -6.34 17.77
CA HIS A 192 -27.95 -5.33 17.86
C HIS A 192 -27.49 -4.03 18.57
N PRO A 193 -26.71 -4.04 19.67
CA PRO A 193 -26.25 -2.80 20.31
C PRO A 193 -25.41 -1.88 19.41
N PHE A 194 -24.86 -2.42 18.33
CA PHE A 194 -24.02 -1.69 17.38
C PHE A 194 -24.73 -1.37 16.06
N ASN A 195 -25.80 -2.10 15.74
CA ASN A 195 -26.62 -1.87 14.55
C ASN A 195 -28.08 -2.27 14.82
N ASP A 196 -28.93 -1.28 15.07
CA ASP A 196 -30.36 -1.48 15.32
C ASP A 196 -31.13 -2.07 14.12
N ALA A 197 -30.54 -2.08 12.91
CA ALA A 197 -31.12 -2.76 11.76
C ALA A 197 -31.05 -4.30 11.89
N LEU A 198 -30.18 -4.83 12.76
CA LEU A 198 -30.11 -6.25 13.10
C LEU A 198 -31.09 -6.55 14.24
N ASN A 199 -32.37 -6.67 13.90
CA ASN A 199 -33.46 -6.84 14.88
C ASN A 199 -34.33 -8.08 14.67
N ASP A 200 -34.22 -8.73 13.51
CA ASP A 200 -35.01 -9.92 13.15
C ASP A 200 -34.07 -11.06 12.71
N PRO A 201 -33.83 -12.06 13.59
CA PRO A 201 -33.01 -13.23 13.28
C PRO A 201 -33.53 -14.05 12.09
N GLN A 202 -34.85 -14.14 11.92
CA GLN A 202 -35.47 -14.90 10.84
C GLN A 202 -35.22 -14.21 9.51
N LEU A 203 -35.46 -12.89 9.45
CA LEU A 203 -35.16 -12.10 8.26
C LEU A 203 -33.68 -12.14 7.90
N LEU A 204 -32.79 -12.05 8.90
CA LEU A 204 -31.34 -12.14 8.68
C LEU A 204 -30.95 -13.48 8.05
N ALA A 205 -31.47 -14.59 8.57
CA ALA A 205 -31.21 -15.92 8.02
C ALA A 205 -31.76 -16.08 6.59
N GLU A 206 -32.96 -15.56 6.32
CA GLU A 206 -33.55 -15.56 4.99
C GLU A 206 -32.67 -14.79 3.99
N GLN A 207 -32.25 -13.57 4.36
CA GLN A 207 -31.36 -12.74 3.55
C GLN A 207 -30.02 -13.44 3.29
N ALA A 208 -29.41 -14.00 4.33
CA ALA A 208 -28.13 -14.70 4.20
C ALA A 208 -28.25 -15.94 3.30
N SER A 209 -29.33 -16.73 3.44
CA SER A 209 -29.57 -17.91 2.62
C SER A 209 -29.87 -17.60 1.15
N SER A 210 -30.37 -16.39 0.87
CA SER A 210 -30.64 -15.92 -0.48
C SER A 210 -29.40 -15.39 -1.21
N SER A 211 -28.30 -15.16 -0.48
CA SER A 211 -27.04 -14.64 -1.01
C SER A 211 -26.09 -15.76 -1.40
N THR A 212 -25.34 -15.55 -2.49
CA THR A 212 -24.24 -16.44 -2.91
C THR A 212 -22.90 -16.07 -2.28
N HIS A 213 -22.83 -14.93 -1.58
CA HIS A 213 -21.65 -14.41 -0.89
C HIS A 213 -21.98 -14.16 0.58
N PRO A 214 -20.98 -14.11 1.49
CA PRO A 214 -21.21 -13.73 2.87
C PRO A 214 -21.97 -12.41 2.98
N LEU A 215 -23.10 -12.41 3.69
CA LEU A 215 -23.95 -11.25 3.90
C LEU A 215 -23.25 -10.26 4.83
N ASP A 216 -23.08 -9.01 4.39
CA ASP A 216 -22.58 -7.93 5.23
C ASP A 216 -23.61 -7.57 6.32
N LEU A 217 -23.19 -7.62 7.59
CA LEU A 217 -24.04 -7.29 8.73
C LEU A 217 -24.06 -5.79 9.04
N GLY A 218 -23.29 -4.98 8.31
CA GLY A 218 -23.14 -3.54 8.50
C GLY A 218 -22.40 -3.18 9.79
N VAL A 219 -21.70 -4.15 10.41
CA VAL A 219 -21.07 -3.97 11.72
C VAL A 219 -19.57 -4.06 11.58
N THR A 220 -18.90 -2.97 11.96
CA THR A 220 -17.45 -2.83 11.96
C THR A 220 -17.00 -2.31 13.31
N LEU A 221 -16.28 -3.14 14.08
CA LEU A 221 -15.96 -2.87 15.48
C LEU A 221 -14.47 -2.60 15.69
N ARG A 222 -14.15 -1.80 16.72
CA ARG A 222 -12.78 -1.71 17.25
C ARG A 222 -12.39 -3.01 17.96
N ALA A 223 -11.10 -3.22 18.16
CA ALA A 223 -10.58 -4.43 18.81
C ALA A 223 -11.25 -4.74 20.15
N ASP A 224 -11.44 -3.75 21.01
CA ASP A 224 -12.04 -3.97 22.33
C ASP A 224 -13.49 -4.43 22.27
N ASP A 225 -14.31 -3.82 21.41
CA ASP A 225 -15.71 -4.22 21.23
C ASP A 225 -15.82 -5.56 20.50
N SER A 226 -14.96 -5.78 19.49
CA SER A 226 -14.85 -7.07 18.81
C SER A 226 -14.51 -8.18 19.79
N ASN A 227 -13.53 -7.97 20.69
CA ASN A 227 -13.15 -8.95 21.71
C ASN A 227 -14.31 -9.28 22.67
N ARG A 228 -15.17 -8.31 22.99
CA ARG A 228 -16.35 -8.53 23.83
C ARG A 228 -17.39 -9.44 23.16
N VAL A 229 -17.66 -9.23 21.87
CA VAL A 229 -18.65 -10.03 21.13
C VAL A 229 -18.08 -11.34 20.58
N PHE A 230 -16.76 -11.42 20.36
CA PHE A 230 -16.12 -12.57 19.73
C PHE A 230 -16.33 -13.87 20.52
N GLY A 231 -16.35 -13.80 21.86
CA GLY A 231 -16.65 -14.96 22.70
C GLY A 231 -18.06 -15.53 22.50
N ALA A 232 -19.03 -14.70 22.11
CA ALA A 232 -20.42 -15.12 21.90
C ALA A 232 -20.68 -15.66 20.49
N ILE A 233 -20.10 -15.02 19.46
CA ILE A 233 -20.45 -15.31 18.06
C ILE A 233 -19.26 -15.70 17.18
N GLY A 234 -18.02 -15.43 17.59
CA GLY A 234 -16.84 -15.55 16.73
C GLY A 234 -16.44 -16.98 16.35
N GLN A 235 -16.95 -17.99 17.06
CA GLN A 235 -16.73 -19.41 16.74
C GLN A 235 -17.96 -20.08 16.12
N LEU A 236 -19.05 -19.34 15.89
CA LEU A 236 -20.26 -19.92 15.33
C LEU A 236 -20.10 -20.21 13.83
N PRO A 237 -20.62 -21.35 13.34
CA PRO A 237 -20.59 -21.67 11.92
C PRO A 237 -21.20 -20.55 11.08
N GLY A 238 -20.45 -20.11 10.07
CA GLY A 238 -20.85 -19.05 9.13
C GLY A 238 -20.57 -17.62 9.59
N VAL A 239 -20.15 -17.36 10.83
CA VAL A 239 -19.71 -16.01 11.21
C VAL A 239 -18.30 -15.78 10.68
N VAL A 240 -18.16 -14.78 9.81
CA VAL A 240 -16.88 -14.41 9.20
C VAL A 240 -16.47 -13.05 9.77
N VAL A 241 -15.34 -13.04 10.48
CA VAL A 241 -14.75 -11.82 11.03
C VAL A 241 -13.52 -11.46 10.21
N THR A 242 -13.59 -10.36 9.47
CA THR A 242 -12.50 -9.91 8.59
C THR A 242 -11.78 -8.70 9.21
N PRO A 243 -10.49 -8.81 9.57
CA PRO A 243 -9.72 -7.67 10.01
C PRO A 243 -9.43 -6.72 8.84
N GLN A 244 -9.71 -5.43 9.04
CA GLN A 244 -9.50 -4.35 8.08
C GLN A 244 -8.49 -3.36 8.67
N ALA A 245 -7.33 -3.24 8.03
CA ALA A 245 -6.28 -2.31 8.48
C ALA A 245 -6.72 -0.86 8.26
N ASP A 246 -6.60 -0.04 9.30
CA ASP A 246 -7.06 1.34 9.28
C ASP A 246 -6.19 2.26 10.17
N LEU A 247 -6.34 3.58 10.03
CA LEU A 247 -5.83 4.57 10.98
C LEU A 247 -6.94 4.94 11.97
N LEU A 248 -6.69 4.66 13.24
CA LEU A 248 -7.64 4.83 14.32
C LEU A 248 -7.23 5.98 15.24
N PRO A 249 -8.19 6.82 15.68
CA PRO A 249 -7.94 7.77 16.75
C PRO A 249 -7.41 7.07 18.00
N THR A 250 -6.34 7.62 18.58
CA THR A 250 -5.81 7.19 19.89
C THR A 250 -6.67 7.70 21.04
N ASP A 251 -7.41 8.79 20.80
CA ASP A 251 -8.34 9.42 21.73
C ASP A 251 -9.51 10.01 20.93
N ASP A 252 -10.71 9.48 21.14
CA ASP A 252 -11.91 9.88 20.41
C ASP A 252 -12.41 11.31 20.79
N HIS A 253 -11.89 11.89 21.88
CA HIS A 253 -12.23 13.26 22.29
C HIS A 253 -11.30 14.31 21.69
N PHE A 254 -10.17 13.90 21.11
CA PHE A 254 -9.21 14.82 20.53
C PHE A 254 -9.67 15.27 19.13
N ALA A 255 -10.04 16.55 19.03
CA ALA A 255 -10.44 17.21 17.79
C ALA A 255 -11.46 16.41 16.92
N PRO A 256 -12.57 15.92 17.50
CA PRO A 256 -13.48 14.97 16.85
C PRO A 256 -14.08 15.50 15.55
N VAL A 257 -14.22 16.82 15.43
CA VAL A 257 -14.79 17.47 14.23
C VAL A 257 -13.89 17.39 12.99
N VAL A 258 -12.57 17.31 13.16
CA VAL A 258 -11.62 17.36 12.04
C VAL A 258 -10.85 16.06 11.83
N MET A 259 -10.87 15.13 12.78
CA MET A 259 -9.99 13.96 12.72
C MET A 259 -10.26 13.06 11.50
N THR A 260 -11.53 12.93 11.09
CA THR A 260 -11.92 12.22 9.86
C THR A 260 -11.32 12.87 8.61
N GLU A 261 -11.31 14.20 8.53
CA GLU A 261 -10.76 14.93 7.38
C GLU A 261 -9.23 14.94 7.41
N VAL A 262 -8.61 15.05 8.58
CA VAL A 262 -7.16 14.87 8.76
C VAL A 262 -6.75 13.50 8.24
N LYS A 263 -7.43 12.43 8.66
CA LYS A 263 -7.18 11.06 8.19
C LYS A 263 -7.26 10.97 6.67
N LYS A 264 -8.33 11.48 6.05
CA LYS A 264 -8.47 11.48 4.58
C LYS A 264 -7.33 12.22 3.87
N ALA A 265 -6.86 13.32 4.44
CA ALA A 265 -5.80 14.13 3.83
C ALA A 265 -4.40 13.49 3.93
N VAL A 266 -4.16 12.66 4.94
CA VAL A 266 -2.83 12.12 5.25
C VAL A 266 -2.66 10.63 4.95
N ILE A 267 -3.75 9.87 4.79
CA ILE A 267 -3.70 8.39 4.68
C ILE A 267 -2.74 7.90 3.57
N ASP A 268 -2.77 8.53 2.40
CA ASP A 268 -1.95 8.14 1.25
C ASP A 268 -0.45 8.46 1.43
N GLN A 269 -0.13 9.40 2.33
CA GLN A 269 1.25 9.80 2.63
C GLN A 269 1.90 8.93 3.71
N LEU A 270 1.09 8.14 4.43
CA LEU A 270 1.52 7.27 5.53
C LEU A 270 1.77 5.82 5.06
N ASP A 271 1.46 5.53 3.80
CA ASP A 271 1.79 4.25 3.17
C ASP A 271 3.29 4.24 2.83
N GLY A 272 4.01 3.31 3.46
CA GLY A 272 5.42 3.07 3.14
C GLY A 272 5.61 2.26 1.85
N GLN A 273 6.87 1.96 1.52
CA GLN A 273 7.19 1.04 0.44
C GLN A 273 7.11 -0.41 0.92
N ALA A 274 6.26 -1.20 0.27
CA ALA A 274 6.15 -2.63 0.54
C ALA A 274 7.43 -3.37 0.16
N GLY A 275 7.98 -4.03 1.16
CA GLY A 275 9.01 -5.04 1.01
C GLY A 275 8.48 -6.26 0.28
N TRP A 276 9.39 -7.16 -0.02
CA TRP A 276 9.05 -8.42 -0.66
C TRP A 276 10.14 -9.44 -0.43
N ARG A 277 9.74 -10.70 -0.49
CA ARG A 277 10.66 -11.82 -0.37
C ARG A 277 10.32 -12.89 -1.37
N VAL A 278 11.35 -13.56 -1.86
CA VAL A 278 11.21 -14.82 -2.58
C VAL A 278 11.56 -15.92 -1.61
N VAL A 279 10.62 -16.83 -1.41
CA VAL A 279 10.80 -17.99 -0.53
C VAL A 279 10.74 -19.27 -1.34
N SER A 280 11.41 -20.31 -0.89
CA SER A 280 11.12 -21.67 -1.32
C SER A 280 9.95 -22.21 -0.52
N VAL A 281 9.00 -22.88 -1.19
CA VAL A 281 7.86 -23.55 -0.56
C VAL A 281 7.87 -25.02 -0.93
N ASN A 282 7.39 -25.88 -0.03
CA ASN A 282 7.18 -27.30 -0.33
C ASN A 282 5.82 -27.54 -1.02
N GLN A 283 5.54 -28.80 -1.35
CA GLN A 283 4.27 -29.23 -1.98
C GLN A 283 2.99 -28.89 -1.19
N ASN A 284 3.10 -28.60 0.11
CA ASN A 284 1.97 -28.19 0.96
C ASN A 284 1.83 -26.66 1.03
N GLY A 285 2.65 -25.90 0.30
CA GLY A 285 2.67 -24.44 0.32
C GLY A 285 3.35 -23.82 1.54
N VAL A 286 4.04 -24.61 2.36
CA VAL A 286 4.74 -24.13 3.55
C VAL A 286 6.11 -23.55 3.17
N ASP A 287 6.42 -22.36 3.67
CA ASP A 287 7.70 -21.67 3.49
C ASP A 287 8.83 -22.51 4.14
N VAL A 288 9.85 -22.86 3.35
CA VAL A 288 11.03 -23.65 3.78
C VAL A 288 12.25 -22.77 4.02
N ALA A 289 12.53 -21.84 3.11
CA ALA A 289 13.67 -20.93 3.23
C ALA A 289 13.42 -19.60 2.51
N VAL A 290 14.00 -18.52 3.04
CA VAL A 290 14.05 -17.21 2.35
C VAL A 290 15.25 -17.19 1.40
N LEU A 291 14.99 -16.96 0.11
CA LEU A 291 16.01 -16.94 -0.93
C LEU A 291 16.50 -15.51 -1.22
N HIS A 292 15.60 -14.55 -1.12
CA HIS A 292 15.87 -13.12 -1.26
C HIS A 292 14.83 -12.32 -0.49
N GLU A 293 15.26 -11.21 0.08
CA GLU A 293 14.42 -10.33 0.88
C GLU A 293 14.85 -8.89 0.67
N VAL A 294 13.85 -8.05 0.43
CA VAL A 294 13.96 -6.59 0.47
C VAL A 294 13.01 -6.15 1.58
N GLU A 295 13.59 -5.62 2.65
CA GLU A 295 12.81 -5.16 3.80
C GLU A 295 11.84 -4.04 3.41
N PRO A 296 10.63 -4.03 4.00
CA PRO A 296 9.72 -2.91 3.83
C PRO A 296 10.31 -1.62 4.42
N SER A 297 10.05 -0.48 3.76
CA SER A 297 10.45 0.84 4.24
C SER A 297 9.20 1.61 4.68
N PRO A 298 8.95 1.77 5.99
CA PRO A 298 7.85 2.58 6.49
C PRO A 298 7.93 4.04 6.03
N ALA A 299 6.77 4.67 5.88
CA ALA A 299 6.72 6.13 5.72
C ALA A 299 7.13 6.82 7.04
N PRO A 300 7.63 8.06 6.99
CA PRO A 300 7.77 8.88 8.19
C PRO A 300 6.39 9.24 8.76
N SER A 301 6.31 9.49 10.07
CA SER A 301 5.10 10.03 10.68
C SER A 301 4.84 11.47 10.24
N ILE A 302 3.57 11.86 10.27
CA ILE A 302 3.14 13.21 9.92
C ILE A 302 2.77 13.96 11.19
N THR A 303 3.36 15.14 11.39
CA THR A 303 3.00 16.05 12.48
C THR A 303 1.97 17.07 12.00
N ILE A 304 0.82 17.13 12.66
CA ILE A 304 -0.17 18.20 12.47
C ILE A 304 0.08 19.35 13.44
N THR A 305 -0.49 20.51 13.13
CA THR A 305 -0.29 21.76 13.89
C THR A 305 -1.19 21.90 15.11
N LEU A 306 -2.23 21.06 15.24
CA LEU A 306 -3.08 21.03 16.42
C LEU A 306 -2.23 20.73 17.64
N ASP A 307 -2.51 21.42 18.74
CA ASP A 307 -1.86 21.22 20.03
C ASP A 307 -2.87 20.61 21.00
N ARG A 308 -2.53 19.49 21.64
CA ARG A 308 -3.44 18.80 22.56
C ARG A 308 -3.97 19.67 23.69
N THR A 309 -3.08 20.44 24.32
CA THR A 309 -3.47 21.27 25.47
C THR A 309 -4.42 22.39 25.04
N VAL A 310 -4.13 23.02 23.90
CA VAL A 310 -4.98 24.09 23.35
C VAL A 310 -6.31 23.53 22.85
N GLN A 311 -6.30 22.38 22.18
CA GLN A 311 -7.49 21.70 21.68
C GLN A 311 -8.44 21.31 22.81
N ASP A 312 -7.94 20.72 23.89
CA ASP A 312 -8.76 20.31 25.04
C ASP A 312 -9.32 21.52 25.80
N ALA A 313 -8.57 22.62 25.87
CA ALA A 313 -9.05 23.88 26.44
C ALA A 313 -10.15 24.50 25.57
N ALA A 314 -9.96 24.49 24.24
CA ALA A 314 -10.92 24.99 23.26
C ALA A 314 -12.23 24.18 23.29
N GLN A 315 -12.15 22.85 23.34
CA GLN A 315 -13.32 21.97 23.41
C GLN A 315 -14.12 22.20 24.69
N ARG A 316 -13.46 22.23 25.86
CA ARG A 316 -14.12 22.57 27.13
C ARG A 316 -14.80 23.95 27.09
N ALA A 317 -14.21 24.93 26.41
CA ALA A 317 -14.77 26.27 26.32
C ALA A 317 -16.08 26.32 25.51
N VAL A 318 -16.17 25.57 24.39
CA VAL A 318 -17.40 25.52 23.58
C VAL A 318 -18.48 24.66 24.24
N ASP A 319 -18.10 23.57 24.92
CA ASP A 319 -19.05 22.69 25.60
C ASP A 319 -19.71 23.37 26.81
N ALA A 320 -19.03 24.32 27.44
CA ALA A 320 -19.59 25.14 28.52
C ALA A 320 -20.61 26.19 28.04
N ARG A 321 -20.82 26.36 26.72
CA ARG A 321 -21.77 27.34 26.16
C ARG A 321 -23.08 26.68 25.79
N GLY A 322 -24.19 27.33 26.16
CA GLY A 322 -25.51 27.01 25.62
C GLY A 322 -25.63 27.44 24.15
N GLY A 323 -26.49 26.77 23.40
CA GLY A 323 -26.66 26.98 21.96
C GLY A 323 -25.51 26.36 21.14
N LYS A 324 -25.37 26.79 19.88
CA LYS A 324 -24.29 26.34 18.98
C LYS A 324 -23.05 27.21 19.19
N ALA A 325 -21.90 26.60 19.47
CA ALA A 325 -20.66 27.31 19.71
C ALA A 325 -19.47 26.61 19.02
N MET A 326 -18.54 27.42 18.53
CA MET A 326 -17.33 27.00 17.85
C MET A 326 -16.17 27.94 18.19
N ILE A 327 -14.95 27.42 18.12
CA ILE A 327 -13.71 28.16 18.33
C ILE A 327 -12.63 27.62 17.39
N VAL A 328 -11.86 28.53 16.80
CA VAL A 328 -10.64 28.21 16.06
C VAL A 328 -9.52 29.04 16.68
N VAL A 329 -8.42 28.38 17.03
CA VAL A 329 -7.25 29.01 17.64
C VAL A 329 -6.11 28.96 16.64
N LEU A 330 -5.52 30.13 16.36
CA LEU A 330 -4.39 30.27 15.45
C LEU A 330 -3.17 30.84 16.16
N LYS A 331 -1.98 30.49 15.69
CA LYS A 331 -0.72 31.15 16.02
C LYS A 331 -0.41 32.23 14.98
N PRO A 332 -0.63 33.53 15.29
CA PRO A 332 -0.62 34.57 14.26
C PRO A 332 0.72 34.73 13.53
N SER A 333 1.84 34.42 14.19
CA SER A 333 3.18 34.55 13.60
C SER A 333 3.47 33.54 12.50
N THR A 334 2.80 32.37 12.51
CA THR A 334 3.04 31.26 11.57
C THR A 334 1.82 30.91 10.74
N GLY A 335 0.62 31.32 11.17
CA GLY A 335 -0.64 30.89 10.57
C GLY A 335 -1.07 29.48 10.97
N GLU A 336 -0.33 28.80 11.85
CA GLU A 336 -0.65 27.45 12.31
C GLU A 336 -1.98 27.45 13.07
N ILE A 337 -2.81 26.44 12.82
CA ILE A 337 -4.05 26.22 13.55
C ILE A 337 -3.73 25.30 14.74
N LEU A 338 -3.89 25.82 15.95
CA LEU A 338 -3.58 25.11 17.19
C LEU A 338 -4.79 24.33 17.73
N ALA A 339 -6.01 24.79 17.42
CA ALA A 339 -7.22 24.09 17.81
C ALA A 339 -8.41 24.42 16.90
N ILE A 340 -9.29 23.44 16.70
CA ILE A 340 -10.59 23.58 16.04
C ILE A 340 -11.59 22.80 16.89
N ALA A 341 -12.53 23.50 17.54
CA ALA A 341 -13.51 22.87 18.41
C ALA A 341 -14.92 23.43 18.18
N GLN A 342 -15.91 22.58 18.41
CA GLN A 342 -17.32 22.94 18.38
C GLN A 342 -18.12 22.00 19.28
N ASN A 343 -19.25 22.47 19.80
CA ASN A 343 -20.06 21.71 20.75
C ASN A 343 -21.10 20.81 20.06
N ALA A 344 -21.77 19.94 20.83
CA ALA A 344 -22.77 19.00 20.30
C ALA A 344 -23.91 19.68 19.51
N GLY A 345 -24.34 20.88 19.93
CA GLY A 345 -25.34 21.65 19.20
C GLY A 345 -24.86 22.08 17.81
N ALA A 346 -23.59 22.45 17.69
CA ALA A 346 -22.96 22.81 16.42
C ALA A 346 -22.67 21.56 15.54
N ASN A 347 -22.33 20.42 16.15
CA ASN A 347 -22.08 19.16 15.43
C ASN A 347 -23.25 18.70 14.57
N ALA A 348 -24.49 19.00 14.98
CA ALA A 348 -25.69 18.69 14.20
C ALA A 348 -25.73 19.35 12.81
N ASP A 349 -24.96 20.42 12.60
CA ASP A 349 -24.87 21.13 11.32
C ASP A 349 -23.61 20.75 10.51
N GLY A 350 -22.82 19.78 10.99
CA GLY A 350 -21.53 19.41 10.41
C GLY A 350 -20.35 20.27 10.91
N PRO A 351 -19.22 20.34 10.19
CA PRO A 351 -17.98 20.96 10.65
C PRO A 351 -17.96 22.50 10.47
N ILE A 352 -18.98 23.18 11.00
CA ILE A 352 -19.21 24.62 10.82
C ILE A 352 -18.10 25.51 11.39
N ALA A 353 -17.23 25.00 12.28
CA ALA A 353 -16.01 25.68 12.70
C ALA A 353 -15.03 25.96 11.54
N THR A 354 -15.06 25.12 10.49
CA THR A 354 -14.16 25.22 9.32
C THR A 354 -14.85 25.71 8.06
N THR A 355 -16.15 25.45 7.92
CA THR A 355 -16.91 25.73 6.68
C THR A 355 -17.99 26.78 6.85
N GLY A 356 -18.35 27.12 8.09
CA GLY A 356 -19.47 28.01 8.38
C GLY A 356 -19.16 29.46 8.02
N LEU A 357 -20.13 30.12 7.38
CA LEU A 357 -20.06 31.54 7.05
C LEU A 357 -21.03 32.32 7.94
N TYR A 358 -20.49 33.27 8.70
CA TYR A 358 -21.26 34.07 9.64
C TYR A 358 -20.95 35.55 9.46
N PRO A 359 -21.91 36.45 9.69
CA PRO A 359 -21.62 37.87 9.82
C PRO A 359 -20.57 38.05 10.93
N PRO A 360 -19.42 38.72 10.65
CA PRO A 360 -18.32 38.81 11.62
C PRO A 360 -18.69 39.70 12.82
N GLY A 361 -19.77 40.50 12.72
CA GLY A 361 -20.24 41.34 13.80
C GLY A 361 -19.21 42.40 14.19
N SER A 362 -19.09 42.68 15.49
CA SER A 362 -18.21 43.75 15.96
C SER A 362 -16.70 43.43 15.86
N THR A 363 -16.29 42.18 15.63
CA THR A 363 -14.86 41.86 15.44
C THR A 363 -14.32 42.48 14.15
N PHE A 364 -15.16 42.61 13.11
CA PHE A 364 -14.78 43.23 11.84
C PHE A 364 -14.46 44.73 11.95
N LYS A 365 -14.87 45.40 13.05
CA LYS A 365 -14.51 46.79 13.29
C LYS A 365 -13.00 46.98 13.37
N MET A 366 -12.24 45.97 13.79
CA MET A 366 -10.77 46.03 13.79
C MET A 366 -10.21 46.10 12.37
N VAL A 367 -10.82 45.37 11.41
CA VAL A 367 -10.46 45.44 9.99
C VAL A 367 -10.80 46.82 9.42
N THR A 368 -12.02 47.32 9.69
CA THR A 368 -12.42 48.68 9.25
C THR A 368 -11.55 49.78 9.86
N ALA A 369 -11.21 49.66 11.15
CA ALA A 369 -10.32 50.60 11.83
C ALA A 369 -8.90 50.56 11.28
N GLY A 370 -8.33 49.36 11.06
CA GLY A 370 -7.02 49.18 10.44
C GLY A 370 -6.97 49.83 9.06
N ALA A 371 -7.98 49.56 8.22
CA ALA A 371 -8.11 50.15 6.89
C ALA A 371 -8.28 51.69 6.90
N ALA A 372 -8.87 52.25 7.96
CA ALA A 372 -9.00 53.70 8.13
C ALA A 372 -7.68 54.33 8.61
N VAL A 373 -6.93 53.65 9.50
CA VAL A 373 -5.60 54.09 9.95
C VAL A 373 -4.61 54.03 8.79
N GLU A 374 -4.59 52.95 8.02
CA GLU A 374 -3.73 52.80 6.82
C GLU A 374 -3.97 53.86 5.75
N ARG A 375 -5.19 54.41 5.69
CA ARG A 375 -5.57 55.48 4.76
C ARG A 375 -5.52 56.87 5.40
N ASP A 376 -4.95 57.00 6.59
CA ASP A 376 -4.89 58.25 7.37
C ASP A 376 -6.27 58.91 7.62
N MET A 377 -7.35 58.13 7.58
CA MET A 377 -8.73 58.58 7.81
C MET A 377 -9.14 58.53 9.29
N ALA A 378 -8.32 57.94 10.15
CA ALA A 378 -8.58 57.81 11.58
C ALA A 378 -7.42 58.38 12.39
N THR A 379 -7.72 59.32 13.29
CA THR A 379 -6.79 59.86 14.29
C THR A 379 -7.29 59.56 15.70
N ARG A 380 -6.37 59.55 16.67
CA ARG A 380 -6.70 59.20 18.06
C ARG A 380 -7.52 60.33 18.71
N THR A 381 -8.83 60.15 18.82
CA THR A 381 -9.72 61.11 19.49
C THR A 381 -9.86 60.78 20.98
N PRO A 382 -9.67 61.74 21.91
CA PRO A 382 -9.96 61.51 23.33
C PRO A 382 -11.44 61.19 23.54
N CYS A 383 -11.74 60.15 24.35
CA CYS A 383 -13.12 59.68 24.55
C CYS A 383 -14.11 60.73 25.07
N TRP A 384 -13.65 61.81 25.71
CA TRP A 384 -14.53 62.90 26.17
C TRP A 384 -15.00 63.83 25.04
N ALA A 385 -14.29 63.86 23.90
CA ALA A 385 -14.65 64.65 22.73
C ALA A 385 -15.68 63.97 21.81
N ALA A 386 -15.97 62.68 22.02
CA ALA A 386 -16.95 61.91 21.24
C ALA A 386 -18.39 61.99 21.77
N ARG A 387 -18.65 62.74 22.86
CA ARG A 387 -20.02 63.00 23.32
C ARG A 387 -20.65 64.09 22.46
N PRO A 388 -21.85 63.88 21.88
CA PRO A 388 -22.58 64.97 21.23
C PRO A 388 -22.83 66.08 22.26
N PRO A 389 -22.77 67.37 21.87
CA PRO A 389 -22.99 68.47 22.80
C PRO A 389 -24.37 68.30 23.44
N ARG A 390 -24.42 68.27 24.78
CA ARG A 390 -25.69 68.36 25.51
C ARG A 390 -26.32 69.71 25.15
N HIS A 391 -27.41 69.70 24.41
CA HIS A 391 -28.26 70.88 24.29
C HIS A 391 -28.73 71.29 25.69
N ARG A 392 -28.18 72.40 26.22
CA ARG A 392 -28.81 73.13 27.32
C ARG A 392 -30.03 73.85 26.74
N THR A 393 -31.22 73.36 27.04
CA THR A 393 -32.46 74.13 26.87
C THR A 393 -32.42 75.33 27.83
N PRO A 394 -32.68 76.57 27.39
CA PRO A 394 -32.82 77.70 28.30
C PRO A 394 -34.16 77.60 29.04
N HIS A 395 -34.11 77.68 30.37
CA HIS A 395 -35.30 77.86 31.21
C HIS A 395 -35.95 79.22 30.90
N HIS A 396 -37.22 79.21 30.48
CA HIS A 396 -38.08 80.39 30.48
C HIS A 396 -38.56 80.68 31.92
N PRO A 397 -38.45 81.93 32.43
CA PRO A 397 -38.98 82.29 33.74
C PRO A 397 -40.50 82.51 33.67
N GLN A 398 -41.22 81.91 34.60
CA GLN A 398 -42.67 82.08 34.76
C GLN A 398 -43.03 83.54 35.11
N LEU A 399 -43.94 84.12 34.33
CA LEU A 399 -44.69 85.32 34.68
C LEU A 399 -45.84 84.94 35.62
N ARG A 400 -45.69 85.29 36.90
CA ARG A 400 -46.82 85.50 37.83
C ARG A 400 -47.58 86.74 37.38
N ARG A 401 -48.90 86.66 37.26
CA ARG A 401 -49.80 87.80 37.49
C ARG A 401 -50.95 87.38 38.40
N PHE A 402 -51.27 88.32 39.26
CA PHE A 402 -52.37 88.37 40.23
C PHE A 402 -53.74 88.32 39.56
#